data_AF-A0A4Q6EU44-F1
#
_entry.id   AF-A0A4Q6EU44-F1
#
_cell.length_a   1.000
_cell.length_b   1.000
_cell.length_c   1.000
_cell.angle_alpha   90.00
_cell.angle_beta   90.00
_cell.angle_gamma   90.00
#
_symmetry.space_group_name_H-M   'P 1'
#
loop_
_entity.id
_entity.type
_entity.pdbx_description
1 polymer ?
#
loop_
_entity_poly.entity_id
_entity_poly.type
_entity_poly.pdbx_seq_one_letter_code
_entity_poly.pdbx_strand_id
1 'polypeptide(L)'
;MRRARLRRFPRGRSRSTPTWPSITRWTNRFFVGLLREATLLRCLMKKYLWVEDGFYKGARELRSVFEERFADPRQGHSDRFVWDFWHVPDQYTLLRTPAMPYFPAATFEPFLDRLADWGRDVLGCAALSPPWLSYYIEGCQQQFHSDVPHGPWAYVFSLSPPRQVFTGGETMLLRPQVLDYWRSFSDAEDREHASFVERVAPKFNRLTVFDPRLPHGVTPVKGTMDPREARLVVHGWFTEPRPCLRGALRASQVARPLDEAVGRFTEALAAEGLWHGVLSVRIKVAASGLAAVPEVLADTLVPVDADPRNGKRVRAALLRELGNLKFPKAKTASVITLPLLFR
;
A
#
# COMPACT_ATOMS: atom_id res chain seq x y z
N MET A 1 67.04 9.75 -43.07
CA MET A 1 67.33 8.72 -44.10
C MET A 1 66.05 8.37 -44.85
N ARG A 2 66.09 8.49 -46.20
CA ARG A 2 65.24 7.91 -47.28
C ARG A 2 63.74 7.64 -46.98
N ARG A 3 62.77 8.47 -47.40
CA ARG A 3 62.15 8.70 -48.74
C ARG A 3 61.58 7.46 -49.46
N ALA A 4 60.26 7.48 -49.68
CA ALA A 4 59.55 7.18 -50.95
C ALA A 4 58.13 7.81 -50.85
N ARG A 5 57.80 8.93 -51.53
CA ARG A 5 57.29 9.10 -52.92
C ARG A 5 56.07 8.20 -53.21
N LEU A 6 54.98 8.58 -53.89
CA LEU A 6 54.39 9.80 -54.47
C LEU A 6 53.16 9.26 -55.26
N ARG A 7 52.01 9.95 -55.33
CA ARG A 7 51.31 10.35 -56.58
C ARG A 7 49.84 10.81 -56.35
N ARG A 8 49.43 11.72 -57.24
CA ARG A 8 48.19 12.51 -57.28
C ARG A 8 47.05 11.82 -58.07
N PHE A 9 45.81 12.13 -57.68
CA PHE A 9 44.54 12.43 -58.42
C PHE A 9 44.22 11.78 -59.78
N PRO A 10 42.93 11.41 -60.05
CA PRO A 10 41.96 12.40 -60.56
C PRO A 10 40.49 12.26 -60.09
N ARG A 11 39.73 13.34 -60.32
CA ARG A 11 38.26 13.44 -60.23
C ARG A 11 37.60 12.72 -61.42
N GLY A 12 36.41 12.14 -61.22
CA GLY A 12 35.38 12.09 -62.27
C GLY A 12 34.42 10.90 -62.30
N ARG A 13 33.12 11.23 -62.21
CA ARG A 13 31.91 10.59 -62.80
C ARG A 13 31.19 9.46 -62.05
N SER A 14 30.07 9.89 -61.46
CA SER A 14 28.71 9.32 -61.45
C SER A 14 28.50 7.90 -61.98
N ARG A 15 27.92 7.05 -61.13
CA ARG A 15 26.85 6.11 -61.50
C ARG A 15 25.89 5.93 -60.30
N SER A 16 24.64 6.27 -60.57
CA SER A 16 23.37 5.88 -59.92
C SER A 16 23.44 4.82 -58.81
N THR A 17 22.98 5.20 -57.62
CA THR A 17 22.50 4.25 -56.58
C THR A 17 21.00 4.47 -56.32
N PRO A 18 20.22 3.40 -56.08
CA PRO A 18 18.77 3.47 -56.01
C PRO A 18 18.30 4.20 -54.76
N THR A 19 17.27 5.01 -54.93
CA THR A 19 16.51 5.68 -53.88
C THR A 19 15.87 4.67 -52.93
N TRP A 20 16.29 4.67 -51.68
CA TRP A 20 15.54 4.07 -50.57
C TRP A 20 14.50 5.09 -50.07
N PRO A 21 13.23 4.71 -49.88
CA PRO A 21 12.22 5.62 -49.38
C PRO A 21 12.49 6.00 -47.92
N SER A 22 12.32 7.28 -47.64
CA SER A 22 12.53 7.97 -46.37
C SER A 22 11.87 7.27 -45.18
N ILE A 23 12.67 6.88 -44.18
CA ILE A 23 12.22 6.53 -42.82
C ILE A 23 11.89 7.84 -42.09
N THR A 24 10.76 8.44 -42.46
CA THR A 24 10.16 9.56 -41.73
C THR A 24 8.65 9.42 -41.81
N ARG A 25 8.11 8.41 -41.11
CA ARG A 25 6.69 8.38 -40.68
C ARG A 25 6.28 7.28 -39.69
N TRP A 26 7.21 6.59 -39.03
CA TRP A 26 6.87 5.44 -38.15
C TRP A 26 7.39 5.50 -36.71
N THR A 27 7.93 6.62 -36.24
CA THR A 27 8.53 6.70 -34.89
C THR A 27 7.64 7.34 -33.81
N ASN A 28 6.50 7.94 -34.14
CA ASN A 28 5.67 8.63 -33.14
C ASN A 28 4.58 7.77 -32.45
N ARG A 29 4.27 6.56 -32.94
CA ARG A 29 3.32 5.65 -32.24
C ARG A 29 3.99 4.69 -31.26
N PHE A 30 5.24 4.28 -31.53
CA PHE A 30 5.98 3.40 -30.62
C PHE A 30 6.52 4.13 -29.38
N PHE A 31 6.93 5.39 -29.50
CA PHE A 31 7.47 6.15 -28.37
C PHE A 31 6.40 6.57 -27.34
N VAL A 32 5.18 6.87 -27.78
CA VAL A 32 4.05 7.19 -26.89
C VAL A 32 3.51 5.93 -26.20
N GLY A 33 3.60 4.77 -26.84
CA GLY A 33 3.30 3.46 -26.23
C GLY A 33 4.29 3.10 -25.12
N LEU A 34 5.60 3.23 -25.38
CA LEU A 34 6.64 2.90 -24.41
C LEU A 34 6.65 3.84 -23.19
N LEU A 35 6.33 5.13 -23.36
CA LEU A 35 6.23 6.07 -22.23
C LEU A 35 4.95 5.85 -21.39
N ARG A 36 3.84 5.42 -22.01
CA ARG A 36 2.64 4.98 -21.27
C ARG A 36 2.90 3.67 -20.54
N GLU A 37 3.58 2.71 -21.16
CA GLU A 37 3.99 1.47 -20.51
C GLU A 37 5.02 1.71 -19.39
N ALA A 38 5.98 2.61 -19.57
CA ALA A 38 6.95 2.96 -18.52
C ALA A 38 6.32 3.72 -17.33
N THR A 39 5.24 4.47 -17.56
CA THR A 39 4.44 5.09 -16.49
C THR A 39 3.53 4.07 -15.79
N LEU A 40 3.04 3.06 -16.53
CA LEU A 40 2.34 1.89 -15.97
C LEU A 40 3.28 0.92 -15.22
N LEU A 41 4.54 0.79 -15.66
CA LEU A 41 5.57 -0.09 -15.07
C LEU A 41 6.27 0.53 -13.86
N ARG A 42 6.43 1.86 -13.79
CA ARG A 42 6.83 2.54 -12.54
C ARG A 42 5.74 2.49 -11.46
N CYS A 43 4.54 2.05 -11.80
CA CYS A 43 3.39 1.92 -10.90
C CYS A 43 3.29 0.55 -10.19
N LEU A 44 4.32 -0.30 -10.30
CA LEU A 44 4.49 -1.53 -9.48
C LEU A 44 5.19 -1.22 -8.14
N MET A 45 5.00 -0.03 -7.58
CA MET A 45 5.21 0.18 -6.14
C MET A 45 4.28 -0.77 -5.38
N LYS A 46 4.78 -1.43 -4.33
CA LYS A 46 4.09 -2.47 -3.56
C LYS A 46 2.72 -2.01 -3.09
N LYS A 47 1.65 -2.31 -3.83
CA LYS A 47 0.27 -1.89 -3.48
C LYS A 47 -0.42 -2.81 -2.49
N TYR A 48 0.36 -3.64 -1.80
CA TYR A 48 -0.05 -4.43 -0.64
C TYR A 48 0.57 -3.90 0.66
N LEU A 49 1.43 -2.87 0.60
CA LEU A 49 2.13 -2.29 1.75
C LEU A 49 2.36 -0.78 1.55
N TRP A 50 1.91 0.03 2.51
CA TRP A 50 2.22 1.46 2.62
C TRP A 50 3.06 1.71 3.86
N VAL A 51 4.01 2.63 3.73
CA VAL A 51 4.80 3.15 4.84
C VAL A 51 4.84 4.68 4.70
N GLU A 52 4.22 5.38 5.64
CA GLU A 52 4.17 6.85 5.67
C GLU A 52 4.81 7.36 6.96
N ASP A 53 5.96 8.02 6.82
CA ASP A 53 6.66 8.70 7.93
C ASP A 53 6.04 10.09 8.18
N GLY A 54 6.04 10.53 9.43
CA GLY A 54 5.49 11.85 9.79
C GLY A 54 3.97 11.93 9.65
N PHE A 55 3.28 10.80 9.79
CA PHE A 55 1.87 10.64 9.40
C PHE A 55 0.91 11.58 10.15
N TYR A 56 1.09 11.73 11.47
CA TYR A 56 0.19 12.46 12.35
C TYR A 56 0.94 13.57 13.11
N LYS A 57 0.39 14.79 13.08
CA LYS A 57 1.01 15.94 13.75
C LYS A 57 0.99 15.83 15.28
N GLY A 58 -0.06 15.22 15.84
CA GLY A 58 -0.24 15.04 17.28
C GLY A 58 0.47 13.80 17.86
N ALA A 59 1.45 13.22 17.16
CA ALA A 59 2.07 11.96 17.56
C ALA A 59 2.91 12.10 18.85
N ARG A 60 3.45 13.30 19.13
CA ARG A 60 4.24 13.55 20.35
C ARG A 60 3.35 13.59 21.59
N GLU A 61 2.18 14.18 21.46
CA GLU A 61 1.16 14.30 22.50
C GLU A 61 0.59 12.92 22.84
N LEU A 62 0.33 12.07 21.84
CA LEU A 62 -0.04 10.68 22.10
C LEU A 62 1.06 9.92 22.84
N ARG A 63 2.31 10.13 22.44
CA ARG A 63 3.45 9.50 23.08
C ARG A 63 3.65 9.97 24.52
N SER A 64 3.49 11.27 24.80
CA SER A 64 3.68 11.81 26.16
C SER A 64 2.70 11.22 27.17
N VAL A 65 1.44 10.97 26.76
CA VAL A 65 0.46 10.28 27.63
C VAL A 65 0.99 8.94 28.12
N PHE A 66 1.64 8.16 27.24
CA PHE A 66 2.23 6.89 27.63
C PHE A 66 3.45 7.10 28.53
N GLU A 67 4.34 8.04 28.19
CA GLU A 67 5.55 8.31 28.98
C GLU A 67 5.25 8.82 30.39
N GLU A 68 4.28 9.73 30.54
CA GLU A 68 3.81 10.28 31.81
C GLU A 68 3.28 9.18 32.74
N ARG A 69 2.47 8.26 32.21
CA ARG A 69 1.90 7.13 32.96
C ARG A 69 2.92 6.09 33.39
N PHE A 70 4.08 6.05 32.74
CA PHE A 70 5.20 5.18 33.11
C PHE A 70 6.37 5.96 33.74
N ALA A 71 6.21 7.25 34.03
CA ALA A 71 7.30 8.11 34.49
C ALA A 71 7.85 7.70 35.87
N ASP A 72 6.96 7.40 36.82
CA ASP A 72 7.33 6.87 38.14
C ASP A 72 6.89 5.40 38.29
N PRO A 73 7.81 4.44 38.23
CA PRO A 73 7.47 3.03 38.38
C PRO A 73 6.98 2.66 39.79
N ARG A 74 7.16 3.52 40.81
CA ARG A 74 6.69 3.29 42.19
C ARG A 74 5.29 3.82 42.45
N GLN A 75 4.75 4.66 41.57
CA GLN A 75 3.39 5.19 41.71
C GLN A 75 2.37 4.23 41.09
N GLY A 76 1.45 3.73 41.92
CA GLY A 76 0.31 2.92 41.45
C GLY A 76 -0.86 3.81 41.03
N HIS A 77 -1.46 3.55 39.87
CA HIS A 77 -2.73 4.13 39.43
C HIS A 77 -3.39 3.24 38.38
N SER A 78 -4.70 3.39 38.18
CA SER A 78 -5.52 2.55 37.29
C SER A 78 -4.90 2.35 35.91
N ASP A 79 -4.37 3.41 35.31
CA ASP A 79 -3.85 3.38 33.93
C ASP A 79 -2.57 2.52 33.77
N ARG A 80 -1.94 2.08 34.87
CA ARG A 80 -0.85 1.09 34.83
C ARG A 80 -1.34 -0.36 34.90
N PHE A 81 -2.57 -0.57 35.37
CA PHE A 81 -3.14 -1.90 35.58
C PHE A 81 -4.08 -2.35 34.45
N VAL A 82 -4.23 -1.55 33.39
CA VAL A 82 -5.07 -1.87 32.22
C VAL A 82 -4.37 -2.75 31.17
N TRP A 83 -3.13 -3.17 31.43
CA TRP A 83 -2.30 -3.91 30.49
C TRP A 83 -2.44 -5.42 30.67
N ASP A 84 -2.88 -6.09 29.62
CA ASP A 84 -2.91 -7.55 29.51
C ASP A 84 -1.55 -8.05 29.01
N PHE A 85 -0.88 -8.87 29.81
CA PHE A 85 0.29 -9.63 29.36
C PHE A 85 -0.20 -10.81 28.54
N TRP A 86 -0.18 -10.64 27.22
CA TRP A 86 -0.74 -11.60 26.29
C TRP A 86 0.37 -12.48 25.74
N HIS A 87 0.51 -13.65 26.36
CA HIS A 87 1.42 -14.71 25.93
C HIS A 87 0.62 -15.92 25.47
N VAL A 88 0.81 -16.31 24.21
CA VAL A 88 0.37 -17.60 23.69
C VAL A 88 1.59 -18.25 23.04
N PRO A 89 2.00 -19.44 23.54
CA PRO A 89 3.12 -20.19 22.98
C PRO A 89 3.03 -20.30 21.46
N ASP A 90 4.18 -20.14 20.79
CA ASP A 90 4.34 -20.18 19.34
C ASP A 90 3.53 -19.14 18.53
N GLN A 91 2.88 -18.18 19.19
CA GLN A 91 2.12 -17.13 18.51
C GLN A 91 2.60 -15.74 18.87
N TYR A 92 2.52 -15.32 20.13
CA TYR A 92 2.83 -13.95 20.49
C TYR A 92 3.16 -13.78 21.96
N THR A 93 3.91 -12.72 22.25
CA THR A 93 4.25 -12.26 23.60
C THR A 93 4.34 -10.75 23.54
N LEU A 94 3.39 -10.06 24.19
CA LEU A 94 3.34 -8.60 24.23
C LEU A 94 2.48 -8.12 25.40
N LEU A 95 2.53 -6.82 25.68
CA LEU A 95 1.55 -6.15 26.52
C LEU A 95 0.58 -5.39 25.64
N ARG A 96 -0.73 -5.49 25.92
CA ARG A 96 -1.77 -4.80 25.16
C ARG A 96 -2.89 -4.25 26.03
N THR A 97 -3.59 -3.25 25.50
CA THR A 97 -4.81 -2.68 26.08
C THR A 97 -5.63 -2.02 24.97
N PRO A 98 -6.97 -1.90 25.07
CA PRO A 98 -7.74 -1.10 24.12
C PRO A 98 -7.26 0.37 24.12
N ALA A 99 -7.02 0.95 22.93
CA ALA A 99 -6.41 2.27 22.83
C ALA A 99 -7.36 3.42 23.21
N MET A 100 -8.65 3.29 22.89
CA MET A 100 -9.65 4.34 23.13
C MET A 100 -9.84 4.70 24.62
N PRO A 101 -10.02 3.74 25.55
CA PRO A 101 -10.10 4.08 26.98
C PRO A 101 -8.73 4.43 27.57
N TYR A 102 -7.63 4.09 26.90
CA TYR A 102 -6.30 4.48 27.34
C TYR A 102 -6.09 5.97 27.12
N PHE A 103 -6.18 6.48 25.89
CA PHE A 103 -5.87 7.88 25.62
C PHE A 103 -7.01 8.85 25.97
N PRO A 104 -6.72 10.08 26.43
CA PRO A 104 -7.72 11.13 26.48
C PRO A 104 -8.36 11.36 25.10
N ALA A 105 -9.69 11.45 25.05
CA ALA A 105 -10.44 11.60 23.80
C ALA A 105 -9.95 12.78 22.95
N ALA A 106 -9.71 13.94 23.57
CA ALA A 106 -9.21 15.14 22.92
C ALA A 106 -7.86 14.95 22.19
N THR A 107 -7.05 13.96 22.61
CA THR A 107 -5.76 13.65 21.98
C THR A 107 -5.88 12.55 20.92
N PHE A 108 -6.79 11.58 21.12
CA PHE A 108 -6.87 10.37 20.30
C PHE A 108 -7.91 10.44 19.18
N GLU A 109 -9.05 11.10 19.38
CA GLU A 109 -10.07 11.26 18.32
C GLU A 109 -9.50 11.95 17.06
N PRO A 110 -8.69 13.02 17.16
CA PRO A 110 -8.13 13.63 15.95
C PRO A 110 -7.13 12.72 15.22
N PHE A 111 -6.50 11.77 15.92
CA PHE A 111 -5.70 10.72 15.28
C PHE A 111 -6.58 9.74 14.51
N LEU A 112 -7.68 9.28 15.11
CA LEU A 112 -8.64 8.39 14.46
C LEU A 112 -9.27 9.05 13.23
N ASP A 113 -9.62 10.34 13.31
CA ASP A 113 -10.12 11.11 12.17
C ASP A 113 -9.09 11.19 11.04
N ARG A 114 -7.82 11.53 11.37
CA ARG A 114 -6.74 11.56 10.38
C ARG A 114 -6.53 10.20 9.71
N LEU A 115 -6.63 9.11 10.47
CA LEU A 115 -6.47 7.75 9.98
C LEU A 115 -7.66 7.34 9.10
N ALA A 116 -8.89 7.62 9.51
CA ALA A 116 -10.10 7.36 8.73
C ALA A 116 -10.11 8.18 7.43
N ASP A 117 -9.74 9.46 7.47
CA ASP A 117 -9.60 10.31 6.28
C ASP A 117 -8.60 9.74 5.28
N TRP A 118 -7.44 9.28 5.77
CA TRP A 118 -6.45 8.60 4.94
C TRP A 118 -7.02 7.31 4.33
N GLY A 119 -7.70 6.49 5.14
CA GLY A 119 -8.35 5.26 4.69
C GLY A 119 -9.38 5.50 3.58
N ARG A 120 -10.17 6.55 3.70
CA ARG A 120 -11.15 6.96 2.67
C ARG A 120 -10.46 7.40 1.39
N ASP A 121 -9.39 8.18 1.51
CA ASP A 121 -8.73 8.79 0.37
C ASP A 121 -7.84 7.81 -0.40
N VAL A 122 -7.21 6.86 0.30
CA VAL A 122 -6.23 5.92 -0.26
C VAL A 122 -6.82 4.53 -0.49
N LEU A 123 -7.58 4.00 0.47
CA LEU A 123 -8.07 2.61 0.44
C LEU A 123 -9.54 2.50 0.04
N GLY A 124 -10.32 3.58 0.14
CA GLY A 124 -11.78 3.53 0.05
C GLY A 124 -12.43 2.85 1.25
N CYS A 125 -11.74 2.75 2.39
CA CYS A 125 -12.31 2.22 3.62
C CYS A 125 -12.75 3.36 4.51
N ALA A 126 -13.99 3.33 4.98
CA ALA A 126 -14.57 4.45 5.70
C ALA A 126 -14.64 4.28 7.22
N ALA A 127 -14.34 3.08 7.71
CA ALA A 127 -14.38 2.77 9.13
C ALA A 127 -13.05 2.12 9.57
N LEU A 128 -12.85 2.12 10.89
CA LEU A 128 -11.75 1.48 11.58
C LEU A 128 -12.34 0.48 12.58
N SER A 129 -11.66 -0.64 12.82
CA SER A 129 -11.91 -1.43 14.01
C SER A 129 -11.55 -0.64 15.28
N PRO A 130 -12.10 -0.99 16.45
CA PRO A 130 -11.56 -0.52 17.72
C PRO A 130 -10.04 -0.78 17.79
N PRO A 131 -9.19 0.25 17.97
CA PRO A 131 -7.75 0.08 17.96
C PRO A 131 -7.22 -0.54 19.25
N TRP A 132 -6.19 -1.36 19.11
CA TRP A 132 -5.36 -1.83 20.22
C TRP A 132 -4.14 -0.95 20.37
N LEU A 133 -3.73 -0.72 21.60
CA LEU A 133 -2.42 -0.20 21.96
C LEU A 133 -1.57 -1.35 22.47
N SER A 134 -0.35 -1.48 21.97
CA SER A 134 0.55 -2.55 22.38
C SER A 134 1.97 -2.04 22.54
N TYR A 135 2.68 -2.57 23.54
CA TYR A 135 4.11 -2.35 23.67
C TYR A 135 4.90 -3.64 23.87
N TYR A 136 6.16 -3.59 23.45
CA TYR A 136 7.07 -4.72 23.37
C TYR A 136 8.40 -4.33 24.01
N ILE A 137 8.75 -5.04 25.07
CA ILE A 137 10.05 -4.98 25.76
C ILE A 137 10.86 -6.25 25.43
N GLU A 138 12.01 -6.46 26.07
CA GLU A 138 12.85 -7.65 25.93
C GLU A 138 12.03 -8.95 25.81
N GLY A 139 12.31 -9.73 24.76
CA GLY A 139 11.68 -11.02 24.52
C GLY A 139 10.27 -10.97 23.92
N CYS A 140 9.62 -9.80 23.88
CA CYS A 140 8.32 -9.65 23.23
C CYS A 140 8.46 -9.80 21.71
N GLN A 141 7.50 -10.48 21.08
CA GLN A 141 7.47 -10.80 19.65
C GLN A 141 6.06 -11.16 19.18
N GLN A 142 5.89 -11.28 17.87
CA GLN A 142 4.78 -12.01 17.26
C GLN A 142 5.32 -12.90 16.15
N GLN A 143 5.03 -14.19 16.23
CA GLN A 143 5.30 -15.15 15.17
C GLN A 143 4.39 -14.89 13.98
N PHE A 144 4.69 -15.53 12.85
CA PHE A 144 3.86 -15.42 11.66
C PHE A 144 2.43 -15.88 11.91
N HIS A 145 1.49 -15.00 11.62
CA HIS A 145 0.05 -15.24 11.63
C HIS A 145 -0.61 -14.48 10.48
N SER A 146 -1.87 -14.79 10.21
CA SER A 146 -2.70 -14.06 9.25
C SER A 146 -4.02 -13.70 9.90
N ASP A 147 -4.49 -12.47 9.70
CA ASP A 147 -5.80 -12.07 10.24
C ASP A 147 -6.88 -12.52 9.27
N VAL A 148 -7.66 -13.54 9.64
CA VAL A 148 -8.80 -14.01 8.85
C VAL A 148 -10.02 -13.15 9.20
N PRO A 149 -10.66 -12.46 8.23
CA PRO A 149 -10.39 -11.04 8.10
C PRO A 149 -11.32 -10.17 8.96
N HIS A 150 -10.73 -9.41 9.87
CA HIS A 150 -11.38 -8.29 10.54
C HIS A 150 -11.61 -7.09 9.60
N GLY A 151 -10.85 -7.02 8.50
CA GLY A 151 -10.99 -6.00 7.44
C GLY A 151 -10.04 -6.25 6.27
N PRO A 152 -10.18 -5.52 5.14
CA PRO A 152 -9.31 -5.67 3.96
C PRO A 152 -7.87 -5.17 4.15
N TRP A 153 -7.61 -4.34 5.17
CA TRP A 153 -6.30 -3.75 5.42
C TRP A 153 -6.01 -3.71 6.91
N ALA A 154 -4.85 -4.20 7.33
CA ALA A 154 -4.34 -3.99 8.68
C ALA A 154 -3.46 -2.72 8.72
N TYR A 155 -3.40 -2.08 9.87
CA TYR A 155 -2.49 -0.96 10.10
C TYR A 155 -1.73 -1.08 11.43
N VAL A 156 -0.52 -0.53 11.44
CA VAL A 156 0.33 -0.35 12.60
C VAL A 156 0.88 1.06 12.56
N PHE A 157 0.46 1.90 13.51
CA PHE A 157 0.99 3.24 13.73
C PHE A 157 1.98 3.22 14.90
N SER A 158 3.23 3.61 14.65
CA SER A 158 4.27 3.52 15.66
C SER A 158 4.46 4.81 16.45
N LEU A 159 4.39 4.65 17.77
CA LEU A 159 4.74 5.63 18.79
C LEU A 159 6.03 5.22 19.51
N SER A 160 6.87 4.35 18.93
CA SER A 160 8.17 3.99 19.52
C SER A 160 9.05 5.24 19.65
N PRO A 161 10.00 5.29 20.60
CA PRO A 161 10.80 6.49 20.82
C PRO A 161 11.57 6.88 19.55
N PRO A 162 11.74 8.19 19.26
CA PRO A 162 12.54 8.64 18.11
C PRO A 162 13.97 8.11 18.13
N ARG A 163 14.55 8.01 19.33
CA ARG A 163 15.84 7.34 19.58
C ARG A 163 15.58 5.97 20.17
N GLN A 164 15.66 4.95 19.33
CA GLN A 164 15.50 3.55 19.76
C GLN A 164 16.79 3.08 20.45
N VAL A 165 16.64 2.44 21.61
CA VAL A 165 17.72 1.77 22.33
C VAL A 165 17.62 0.24 22.24
N PHE A 166 16.54 -0.26 21.65
CA PHE A 166 16.32 -1.67 21.37
C PHE A 166 16.64 -2.01 19.91
N THR A 167 16.83 -3.29 19.65
CA THR A 167 16.89 -3.89 18.32
C THR A 167 15.67 -4.81 18.11
N GLY A 168 15.37 -5.13 16.85
CA GLY A 168 14.17 -5.89 16.51
C GLY A 168 12.91 -5.03 16.51
N GLY A 169 11.75 -5.63 16.78
CA GLY A 169 10.47 -4.94 16.78
C GLY A 169 9.99 -4.48 15.38
N GLU A 170 10.62 -4.92 14.30
CA GLU A 170 10.12 -4.63 12.96
C GLU A 170 8.81 -5.38 12.71
N THR A 171 7.84 -4.71 12.08
CA THR A 171 6.72 -5.42 11.46
C THR A 171 7.28 -6.23 10.29
N MET A 172 7.07 -7.54 10.30
CA MET A 172 7.61 -8.47 9.33
C MET A 172 6.46 -9.08 8.53
N LEU A 173 6.58 -9.11 7.20
CA LEU A 173 5.60 -9.72 6.29
C LEU A 173 6.30 -10.71 5.38
N LEU A 174 5.69 -11.86 5.12
CA LEU A 174 6.11 -12.70 4.00
C LEU A 174 5.83 -11.97 2.69
N ARG A 175 6.82 -11.99 1.80
CA ARG A 175 6.66 -11.44 0.46
C ARG A 175 5.68 -12.30 -0.33
N PRO A 176 4.77 -11.71 -1.13
CA PRO A 176 3.80 -12.49 -1.91
C PRO A 176 4.43 -13.57 -2.80
N GLN A 177 5.64 -13.33 -3.33
CA GLN A 177 6.36 -14.28 -4.17
C GLN A 177 6.74 -15.58 -3.44
N VAL A 178 6.86 -15.54 -2.10
CA VAL A 178 7.16 -16.73 -1.29
C VAL A 178 5.96 -17.64 -1.19
N LEU A 179 4.75 -17.09 -1.24
CA LEU A 179 3.51 -17.87 -1.19
C LEU A 179 3.26 -18.65 -2.50
N ASP A 180 3.96 -18.30 -3.57
CA ASP A 180 3.99 -19.00 -4.87
C ASP A 180 5.44 -19.29 -5.30
N TYR A 181 6.21 -19.86 -4.36
CA TYR A 181 7.67 -20.00 -4.47
C TYR A 181 8.10 -20.71 -5.76
N TRP A 182 7.51 -21.86 -6.08
CA TRP A 182 7.95 -22.71 -7.18
C TRP A 182 7.70 -22.11 -8.57
N ARG A 183 6.67 -21.29 -8.75
CA ARG A 183 6.43 -20.61 -10.03
C ARG A 183 7.49 -19.56 -10.34
N SER A 184 8.16 -19.03 -9.32
CA SER A 184 9.20 -18.01 -9.44
C SER A 184 10.58 -18.50 -8.97
N PHE A 185 10.75 -19.82 -8.83
CA PHE A 185 12.00 -20.41 -8.41
C PHE A 185 13.07 -20.27 -9.50
N SER A 186 14.28 -19.93 -9.07
CA SER A 186 15.48 -19.95 -9.90
C SER A 186 16.60 -20.59 -9.10
N ASP A 187 17.30 -21.53 -9.74
CA ASP A 187 18.50 -22.20 -9.21
C ASP A 187 19.77 -21.35 -9.34
N ALA A 188 19.66 -20.14 -9.91
CA ALA A 188 20.78 -19.22 -10.12
C ALA A 188 20.92 -18.14 -9.02
N GLU A 189 19.99 -18.08 -8.06
CA GLU A 189 19.97 -17.05 -7.01
C GLU A 189 19.93 -17.67 -5.61
N ASP A 190 20.91 -17.32 -4.78
CA ASP A 190 20.88 -17.63 -3.34
C ASP A 190 19.77 -16.83 -2.64
N ARG A 191 18.99 -17.51 -1.78
CA ARG A 191 17.87 -16.91 -1.06
C ARG A 191 18.12 -16.93 0.44
N GLU A 192 18.37 -15.75 0.99
CA GLU A 192 18.54 -15.52 2.43
C GLU A 192 17.27 -14.93 3.06
N HIS A 193 17.22 -14.81 4.39
CA HIS A 193 16.03 -14.34 5.12
C HIS A 193 15.37 -13.08 4.52
N ALA A 194 16.17 -12.07 4.15
CA ALA A 194 15.66 -10.81 3.57
C ALA A 194 15.00 -10.95 2.17
N SER A 195 15.26 -12.06 1.47
CA SER A 195 14.61 -12.42 0.21
C SER A 195 13.19 -12.97 0.43
N PHE A 196 12.90 -13.50 1.62
CA PHE A 196 11.59 -14.07 1.96
C PHE A 196 10.67 -13.05 2.63
N VAL A 197 11.25 -12.14 3.42
CA VAL A 197 10.46 -11.21 4.24
C VAL A 197 10.66 -9.77 3.82
N GLU A 198 9.63 -8.97 4.05
CA GLU A 198 9.69 -7.53 4.14
C GLU A 198 9.66 -7.10 5.60
N ARG A 199 10.54 -6.17 5.99
CA ARG A 199 10.63 -5.67 7.35
C ARG A 199 10.45 -4.15 7.36
N VAL A 200 9.54 -3.68 8.20
CA VAL A 200 9.27 -2.26 8.41
C VAL A 200 9.66 -1.89 9.83
N ALA A 201 10.73 -1.09 9.95
CA ALA A 201 11.21 -0.60 11.24
C ALA A 201 10.13 0.26 11.93
N PRO A 202 9.95 0.14 13.26
CA PRO A 202 8.90 0.83 14.01
C PRO A 202 9.32 2.27 14.36
N LYS A 203 9.64 3.08 13.34
CA LYS A 203 10.07 4.47 13.55
C LYS A 203 8.94 5.30 14.14
N PHE A 204 9.29 6.26 15.00
CA PHE A 204 8.33 7.22 15.54
C PHE A 204 7.50 7.90 14.44
N ASN A 205 6.19 8.00 14.65
CA ASN A 205 5.23 8.66 13.76
C ASN A 205 5.17 8.04 12.35
N ARG A 206 5.37 6.73 12.27
CA ARG A 206 5.22 5.94 11.03
C ARG A 206 3.90 5.20 11.03
N LEU A 207 3.11 5.40 9.98
CA LEU A 207 2.00 4.52 9.64
C LEU A 207 2.48 3.41 8.70
N THR A 208 2.21 2.17 9.04
CA THR A 208 2.37 1.00 8.17
C THR A 208 1.01 0.40 7.90
N VAL A 209 0.64 0.18 6.64
CA VAL A 209 -0.65 -0.41 6.27
C VAL A 209 -0.39 -1.54 5.30
N PHE A 210 -1.04 -2.69 5.44
CA PHE A 210 -0.75 -3.84 4.60
C PHE A 210 -1.92 -4.80 4.44
N ASP A 211 -1.81 -5.69 3.45
CA ASP A 211 -2.75 -6.79 3.21
C ASP A 211 -2.66 -7.83 4.33
N PRO A 212 -3.67 -7.96 5.20
CA PRO A 212 -3.60 -8.83 6.38
C PRO A 212 -3.65 -10.33 6.05
N ARG A 213 -3.95 -10.68 4.80
CA ARG A 213 -3.92 -12.07 4.33
C ARG A 213 -2.49 -12.61 4.20
N LEU A 214 -1.51 -11.72 4.01
CA LEU A 214 -0.11 -12.12 3.98
C LEU A 214 0.32 -12.51 5.40
N PRO A 215 0.96 -13.67 5.61
CA PRO A 215 1.49 -14.01 6.91
C PRO A 215 2.47 -12.94 7.39
N HIS A 216 2.26 -12.43 8.60
CA HIS A 216 3.01 -11.33 9.17
C HIS A 216 3.22 -11.50 10.68
N GLY A 217 4.12 -10.71 11.27
CA GLY A 217 4.48 -10.78 12.67
C GLY A 217 5.34 -9.59 13.11
N VAL A 218 5.98 -9.73 14.26
CA VAL A 218 6.87 -8.73 14.86
C VAL A 218 8.13 -9.44 15.32
N THR A 219 9.28 -9.00 14.81
CA THR A 219 10.58 -9.58 15.20
C THR A 219 10.84 -9.38 16.71
N PRO A 220 11.59 -10.28 17.36
CA PRO A 220 11.87 -10.19 18.78
C PRO A 220 12.51 -8.86 19.18
N VAL A 221 11.94 -8.17 20.17
CA VAL A 221 12.54 -6.97 20.76
C VAL A 221 13.64 -7.35 21.74
N LYS A 222 14.79 -6.70 21.63
CA LYS A 222 15.96 -6.89 22.51
C LYS A 222 16.60 -5.57 22.92
N GLY A 223 16.98 -5.42 24.18
CA GLY A 223 17.78 -4.33 24.72
C GLY A 223 17.10 -3.43 25.74
N THR A 224 15.81 -3.62 26.06
CA THR A 224 15.15 -2.80 27.09
C THR A 224 14.05 -3.54 27.84
N MET A 225 13.98 -3.30 29.15
CA MET A 225 12.85 -3.67 30.02
C MET A 225 12.00 -2.46 30.41
N ASP A 226 12.42 -1.24 30.04
CA ASP A 226 11.68 -0.01 30.35
C ASP A 226 10.55 0.19 29.33
N PRO A 227 9.27 0.21 29.77
CA PRO A 227 8.14 0.46 28.87
C PRO A 227 8.30 1.77 28.09
N ARG A 228 8.92 2.80 28.68
CA ARG A 228 9.16 4.09 28.01
C ARG A 228 10.16 3.96 26.87
N GLU A 229 10.97 2.93 26.82
CA GLU A 229 11.91 2.69 25.72
C GLU A 229 11.38 1.67 24.71
N ALA A 230 10.27 1.00 25.03
CA ALA A 230 9.68 -0.08 24.26
C ALA A 230 9.29 0.33 22.83
N ARG A 231 9.15 -0.68 21.95
CA ARG A 231 8.35 -0.53 20.74
C ARG A 231 6.91 -0.32 21.18
N LEU A 232 6.31 0.82 20.85
CA LEU A 232 4.93 1.17 21.17
C LEU A 232 4.16 1.38 19.87
N VAL A 233 3.00 0.75 19.73
CA VAL A 233 2.19 0.82 18.51
C VAL A 233 0.70 0.88 18.82
N VAL A 234 -0.03 1.66 18.00
CA VAL A 234 -1.48 1.57 17.86
C VAL A 234 -1.76 0.74 16.61
N HIS A 235 -2.60 -0.28 16.69
CA HIS A 235 -2.89 -1.16 15.56
C HIS A 235 -4.35 -1.58 15.50
N GLY A 236 -4.78 -2.00 14.31
CA GLY A 236 -6.14 -2.41 14.01
C GLY A 236 -6.34 -2.61 12.52
N TRP A 237 -7.60 -2.57 12.08
CA TRP A 237 -7.98 -2.78 10.68
C TRP A 237 -8.79 -1.61 10.14
N PHE A 238 -8.59 -1.29 8.86
CA PHE A 238 -9.58 -0.55 8.10
C PHE A 238 -10.70 -1.49 7.69
N THR A 239 -11.95 -1.03 7.83
CA THR A 239 -13.16 -1.80 7.60
C THR A 239 -14.12 -1.06 6.67
N GLU A 240 -15.19 -1.74 6.25
CA GLU A 240 -16.24 -1.17 5.40
C GLU A 240 -15.72 -0.50 4.11
N PRO A 241 -15.11 -1.27 3.18
CA PRO A 241 -14.77 -0.75 1.86
C PRO A 241 -16.04 -0.26 1.16
N ARG A 242 -16.12 1.04 0.87
CA ARG A 242 -17.24 1.66 0.17
C ARG A 242 -16.78 2.86 -0.67
N PRO A 243 -17.50 3.21 -1.75
CA PRO A 243 -17.18 4.40 -2.53
C PRO A 243 -17.12 5.66 -1.65
N CYS A 244 -16.01 6.38 -1.72
CA CYS A 244 -15.80 7.64 -1.03
C CYS A 244 -15.80 8.79 -2.05
N LEU A 245 -16.61 9.82 -1.80
CA LEU A 245 -16.82 10.94 -2.72
C LEU A 245 -16.42 12.26 -2.06
N ARG A 246 -15.57 13.04 -2.73
CA ARG A 246 -15.25 14.42 -2.37
C ARG A 246 -15.58 15.35 -3.54
N GLY A 247 -16.17 16.51 -3.27
CA GLY A 247 -16.49 17.53 -4.27
C GLY A 247 -17.99 17.73 -4.49
N ALA A 248 -18.35 18.19 -5.69
CA ALA A 248 -19.70 18.70 -5.96
C ALA A 248 -20.73 17.63 -6.37
N LEU A 249 -20.30 16.45 -6.82
CA LEU A 249 -21.21 15.34 -7.11
C LEU A 249 -21.77 14.75 -5.82
N ARG A 250 -22.98 14.20 -5.90
CA ARG A 250 -23.67 13.46 -4.83
C ARG A 250 -23.64 11.96 -5.11
N ALA A 251 -23.79 11.13 -4.07
CA ALA A 251 -23.83 9.67 -4.18
C ALA A 251 -24.88 9.19 -5.21
N SER A 252 -26.08 9.77 -5.21
CA SER A 252 -27.14 9.44 -6.17
C SER A 252 -26.80 9.77 -7.62
N GLN A 253 -25.87 10.68 -7.87
CA GLN A 253 -25.43 11.05 -9.22
C GLN A 253 -24.33 10.14 -9.77
N VAL A 254 -23.64 9.40 -8.89
CA VAL A 254 -22.52 8.53 -9.27
C VAL A 254 -22.87 7.05 -9.22
N ALA A 255 -23.85 6.64 -8.41
CA ALA A 255 -24.21 5.24 -8.19
C ALA A 255 -24.46 4.50 -9.50
N ARG A 256 -25.47 4.91 -10.28
CA ARG A 256 -25.86 4.21 -11.51
C ARG A 256 -24.72 4.09 -12.54
N PRO A 257 -23.99 5.15 -12.93
CA PRO A 257 -22.86 5.01 -13.86
C PRO A 257 -21.76 4.07 -13.35
N LEU A 258 -21.48 4.07 -12.05
CA LEU A 258 -20.50 3.16 -11.46
C LEU A 258 -21.00 1.72 -11.48
N ASP A 259 -22.24 1.47 -11.07
CA ASP A 259 -22.85 0.14 -11.04
C ASP A 259 -22.88 -0.48 -12.44
N GLU A 260 -23.25 0.30 -13.47
CA GLU A 260 -23.24 -0.17 -14.86
C GLU A 260 -21.82 -0.52 -15.36
N ALA A 261 -20.80 0.27 -14.99
CA ALA A 261 -19.41 -0.03 -15.36
C ALA A 261 -18.84 -1.24 -14.62
N VAL A 262 -19.15 -1.38 -13.33
CA VAL A 262 -18.77 -2.55 -12.53
C VAL A 262 -19.47 -3.79 -13.06
N GLY A 263 -20.75 -3.70 -13.46
CA GLY A 263 -21.47 -4.80 -14.10
C GLY A 263 -20.78 -5.31 -15.37
N ARG A 264 -20.46 -4.41 -16.31
CA ARG A 264 -19.71 -4.77 -17.54
C ARG A 264 -18.34 -5.35 -17.25
N PHE A 265 -17.64 -4.81 -16.25
CA PHE A 265 -16.36 -5.36 -15.82
C PHE A 265 -16.50 -6.77 -15.26
N THR A 266 -17.50 -7.03 -14.40
CA THR A 266 -17.77 -8.34 -13.81
C THR A 266 -18.08 -9.38 -14.89
N GLU A 267 -18.88 -9.02 -15.90
CA GLU A 267 -19.15 -9.88 -17.07
C GLU A 267 -17.86 -10.21 -17.83
N ALA A 268 -16.98 -9.22 -18.05
CA ALA A 268 -15.70 -9.45 -18.70
C ALA A 268 -14.74 -10.31 -17.84
N LEU A 269 -14.81 -10.17 -16.51
CA LEU A 269 -13.99 -10.91 -15.56
C LEU A 269 -14.39 -12.38 -15.47
N ALA A 270 -15.65 -12.73 -15.72
CA ALA A 270 -16.12 -14.11 -15.65
C ALA A 270 -15.31 -15.07 -16.55
N ALA A 271 -14.71 -14.57 -17.64
CA ALA A 271 -13.85 -15.35 -18.53
C ALA A 271 -12.39 -15.49 -18.04
N GLU A 272 -12.02 -14.86 -16.93
CA GLU A 272 -10.63 -14.77 -16.42
C GLU A 272 -10.35 -15.68 -15.23
N GLY A 273 -11.35 -16.41 -14.74
CA GLY A 273 -11.28 -17.20 -13.50
C GLY A 273 -11.54 -16.37 -12.24
N LEU A 274 -11.35 -16.99 -11.09
CA LEU A 274 -11.54 -16.43 -9.75
C LEU A 274 -10.31 -15.63 -9.31
N TRP A 275 -10.60 -14.41 -8.85
CA TRP A 275 -9.65 -13.49 -8.26
C TRP A 275 -10.09 -13.15 -6.84
N HIS A 276 -9.14 -12.92 -5.94
CA HIS A 276 -9.43 -12.54 -4.56
C HIS A 276 -8.59 -11.34 -4.13
N GLY A 277 -9.21 -10.39 -3.42
CA GLY A 277 -8.52 -9.23 -2.85
C GLY A 277 -9.32 -7.95 -3.00
N VAL A 278 -8.61 -6.83 -2.92
CA VAL A 278 -9.16 -5.48 -3.06
C VAL A 278 -8.39 -4.70 -4.08
N LEU A 279 -9.12 -4.00 -4.95
CA LEU A 279 -8.58 -3.03 -5.88
C LEU A 279 -9.26 -1.68 -5.64
N SER A 280 -8.51 -0.71 -5.13
CA SER A 280 -9.00 0.65 -4.89
C SER A 280 -8.47 1.58 -5.97
N VAL A 281 -9.38 2.30 -6.62
CA VAL A 281 -9.07 3.21 -7.73
C VAL A 281 -9.60 4.61 -7.46
N ARG A 282 -8.88 5.62 -7.95
CA ARG A 282 -9.29 7.02 -7.91
C ARG A 282 -9.77 7.48 -9.27
N ILE A 283 -10.99 7.99 -9.32
CA ILE A 283 -11.60 8.58 -10.51
C ILE A 283 -11.73 10.09 -10.26
N LYS A 284 -10.98 10.89 -11.01
CA LYS A 284 -11.15 12.35 -11.01
C LYS A 284 -12.22 12.71 -12.02
N VAL A 285 -13.23 13.47 -11.60
CA VAL A 285 -14.36 13.89 -12.45
C VAL A 285 -14.33 15.41 -12.60
N ALA A 286 -14.22 15.89 -13.83
CA ALA A 286 -14.24 17.32 -14.13
C ALA A 286 -15.64 17.91 -13.87
N ALA A 287 -15.72 19.25 -13.76
CA ALA A 287 -17.02 19.95 -13.65
C ALA A 287 -17.97 19.66 -14.84
N SER A 288 -17.42 19.28 -16.00
CA SER A 288 -18.19 18.81 -17.17
C SER A 288 -18.87 17.46 -16.97
N GLY A 289 -18.55 16.74 -15.90
CA GLY A 289 -18.99 15.37 -15.63
C GLY A 289 -18.12 14.29 -16.27
N LEU A 290 -17.08 14.63 -17.02
CA LEU A 290 -16.20 13.64 -17.64
C LEU A 290 -15.20 13.06 -16.63
N ALA A 291 -15.14 11.73 -16.54
CA ALA A 291 -14.12 11.02 -15.79
C ALA A 291 -12.78 11.06 -16.52
N ALA A 292 -11.69 11.22 -15.76
CA ALA A 292 -10.35 10.93 -16.23
C ALA A 292 -10.04 9.43 -16.13
N VAL A 293 -8.94 9.01 -16.78
CA VAL A 293 -8.40 7.66 -16.59
C VAL A 293 -8.16 7.42 -15.08
N PRO A 294 -8.67 6.31 -14.50
CA PRO A 294 -8.53 6.10 -13.08
C PRO A 294 -7.09 5.75 -12.69
N GLU A 295 -6.71 6.14 -11.48
CA GLU A 295 -5.43 5.82 -10.87
C GLU A 295 -5.63 4.66 -9.88
N VAL A 296 -4.81 3.61 -9.97
CA VAL A 296 -4.84 2.53 -8.97
C VAL A 296 -4.13 2.99 -7.70
N LEU A 297 -4.86 3.08 -6.60
CA LEU A 297 -4.34 3.48 -5.29
C LEU A 297 -3.82 2.28 -4.49
N ALA A 298 -4.60 1.19 -4.45
CA ALA A 298 -4.34 0.00 -3.66
C ALA A 298 -4.74 -1.25 -4.43
N ASP A 299 -3.97 -2.33 -4.31
CA ASP A 299 -4.14 -3.50 -5.17
C ASP A 299 -3.54 -4.75 -4.53
N THR A 300 -4.43 -5.62 -4.06
CA THR A 300 -4.10 -6.91 -3.47
C THR A 300 -4.64 -8.06 -4.30
N LEU A 301 -5.02 -7.83 -5.56
CA LEU A 301 -5.63 -8.89 -6.36
C LEU A 301 -4.63 -10.00 -6.63
N VAL A 302 -4.99 -11.20 -6.15
CA VAL A 302 -4.31 -12.46 -6.41
C VAL A 302 -5.26 -13.39 -7.18
N PRO A 303 -4.75 -14.15 -8.16
CA PRO A 303 -5.52 -15.19 -8.80
C PRO A 303 -5.70 -16.37 -7.83
N VAL A 304 -6.90 -16.96 -7.78
CA VAL A 304 -7.16 -18.18 -7.00
C VAL A 304 -7.02 -19.41 -7.90
N ASP A 305 -7.79 -19.44 -8.99
CA ASP A 305 -7.68 -20.45 -10.07
C ASP A 305 -7.39 -19.80 -11.45
N ALA A 306 -7.39 -18.46 -11.49
CA ALA A 306 -7.10 -17.68 -12.68
C ALA A 306 -5.63 -17.81 -13.12
N ASP A 307 -5.37 -17.57 -14.40
CA ASP A 307 -4.00 -17.46 -14.90
C ASP A 307 -3.33 -16.19 -14.35
N PRO A 308 -2.25 -16.29 -13.55
CA PRO A 308 -1.55 -15.11 -13.01
C PRO A 308 -1.07 -14.15 -14.10
N ARG A 309 -0.82 -14.63 -15.32
CA ARG A 309 -0.40 -13.80 -16.46
C ARG A 309 -1.49 -12.82 -16.90
N ASN A 310 -2.76 -13.11 -16.58
CA ASN A 310 -3.89 -12.23 -16.92
C ASN A 310 -4.02 -11.03 -15.96
N GLY A 311 -3.24 -10.96 -14.87
CA GLY A 311 -3.39 -9.91 -13.86
C GLY A 311 -3.31 -8.49 -14.42
N LYS A 312 -2.45 -8.23 -15.41
CA LYS A 312 -2.37 -6.92 -16.09
C LYS A 312 -3.63 -6.63 -16.92
N ARG A 313 -4.15 -7.64 -17.62
CA ARG A 313 -5.33 -7.55 -18.48
C ARG A 313 -6.59 -7.27 -17.65
N VAL A 314 -6.76 -7.97 -16.52
CA VAL A 314 -7.86 -7.76 -15.57
C VAL A 314 -7.89 -6.32 -15.07
N ARG A 315 -6.76 -5.81 -14.56
CA ARG A 315 -6.65 -4.41 -14.10
C ARG A 315 -6.93 -3.42 -15.22
N ALA A 316 -6.39 -3.65 -16.41
CA ALA A 316 -6.62 -2.79 -17.56
C ALA A 316 -8.09 -2.77 -18.01
N ALA A 317 -8.80 -3.91 -17.92
CA ALA A 317 -10.22 -3.99 -18.25
C ALA A 317 -11.05 -3.10 -17.32
N LEU A 318 -10.84 -3.20 -16.01
CA LEU A 318 -11.51 -2.32 -15.05
C LEU A 318 -11.25 -0.84 -15.33
N LEU A 319 -9.98 -0.46 -15.50
CA LEU A 319 -9.61 0.94 -15.73
C LEU A 319 -10.23 1.51 -17.00
N ARG A 320 -10.43 0.69 -18.05
CA ARG A 320 -11.13 1.10 -19.27
C ARG A 320 -12.61 1.35 -19.02
N GLU A 321 -13.30 0.47 -18.29
CA GLU A 321 -14.72 0.63 -17.99
C GLU A 321 -14.99 1.91 -17.18
N LEU A 322 -14.10 2.22 -16.22
CA LEU A 322 -14.23 3.39 -15.37
C LEU A 322 -13.75 4.69 -16.01
N GLY A 323 -12.77 4.63 -16.92
CA GLY A 323 -12.14 5.82 -17.51
C GLY A 323 -12.98 6.58 -18.54
N ASN A 324 -14.06 5.97 -19.03
CA ASN A 324 -14.97 6.58 -20.02
C ASN A 324 -16.31 7.02 -19.41
N LEU A 325 -16.41 7.01 -18.08
CA LEU A 325 -17.63 7.38 -17.41
C LEU A 325 -17.99 8.85 -17.60
N LYS A 326 -19.28 9.09 -17.74
CA LYS A 326 -19.87 10.43 -17.81
C LYS A 326 -20.92 10.57 -16.72
N PHE A 327 -20.69 11.54 -15.85
CA PHE A 327 -21.57 11.94 -14.76
C PHE A 327 -22.32 13.22 -15.15
N PRO A 328 -23.36 13.62 -14.38
CA PRO A 328 -23.97 14.93 -14.52
C PRO A 328 -22.94 16.06 -14.35
N LYS A 329 -23.18 17.21 -15.00
CA LYS A 329 -22.38 18.42 -14.77
C LYS A 329 -22.52 18.86 -13.31
N ALA A 330 -21.43 19.38 -12.75
CA ALA A 330 -21.38 19.87 -11.37
C ALA A 330 -20.66 21.21 -11.30
N LYS A 331 -20.84 21.96 -10.20
CA LYS A 331 -20.25 23.28 -10.02
C LYS A 331 -18.72 23.25 -10.02
N THR A 332 -18.13 22.20 -9.45
CA THR A 332 -16.69 22.00 -9.35
C THR A 332 -16.34 20.54 -9.64
N ALA A 333 -15.05 20.25 -9.77
CA ALA A 333 -14.56 18.88 -9.88
C ALA A 333 -14.92 18.05 -8.65
N SER A 334 -14.94 16.72 -8.85
CA SER A 334 -15.12 15.72 -7.79
C SER A 334 -14.07 14.64 -7.90
N VAL A 335 -13.84 13.92 -6.81
CA VAL A 335 -12.94 12.78 -6.72
C VAL A 335 -13.71 11.63 -6.09
N ILE A 336 -13.67 10.47 -6.76
CA ILE A 336 -14.26 9.22 -6.27
C ILE A 336 -13.10 8.28 -5.96
N THR A 337 -13.03 7.77 -4.73
CA THR A 337 -12.22 6.60 -4.39
C THR A 337 -13.15 5.39 -4.34
N LEU A 338 -12.97 4.47 -5.27
CA LEU A 338 -13.81 3.29 -5.44
C LEU A 338 -13.00 2.04 -5.04
N PRO A 339 -13.32 1.40 -3.89
CA PRO A 339 -12.81 0.07 -3.58
C PRO A 339 -13.68 -1.00 -4.24
N LEU A 340 -13.05 -2.00 -4.85
CA LEU A 340 -13.70 -3.17 -5.40
C LEU A 340 -13.19 -4.41 -4.67
N LEU A 341 -14.13 -5.17 -4.12
CA LEU A 341 -13.88 -6.42 -3.40
C LEU A 341 -14.06 -7.60 -4.35
N PHE A 342 -13.10 -8.51 -4.33
CA PHE A 342 -13.11 -9.75 -5.10
C PHE A 342 -13.05 -10.89 -4.09
N ARG A 343 -14.04 -11.79 -4.13
CA ARG A 343 -14.24 -12.89 -3.19
C ARG A 343 -14.62 -14.16 -3.93
#